data_AF-A0A497Z2I0-F1
#
_entry.id   AF-A0A497Z2I0-F1
#
_cell.length_a   1.000
_cell.length_b   1.000
_cell.length_c   1.000
_cell.angle_alpha   90.00
_cell.angle_beta   90.00
_cell.angle_gamma   90.00
#
_symmetry.space_group_name_H-M   'P 1'
#
loop_
_entity.id
_entity.type
_entity.pdbx_description
1 polymer ?
#
loop_
_entity_poly.entity_id
_entity_poly.type
_entity_poly.pdbx_seq_one_letter_code
_entity_poly.pdbx_strand_id
1 'polypeptide(L)'
;MHHWFRSLVFAGLVWCGHPVMATPGTALDWSDLPDPSAQVFDDPYRELSPEQFDDVLFVVRIRGRLQQEVGSAEERQKWQLLLAETEDALVSDGIDVDWLLDQREVVTERRRKAGTSGNPQFDGRTITLAGFAIPAPSDPDGRPVAYLVPERGMCSHMPPPPPNQMIRVRLNGDWAPSYFHEPVRLTGTLTIDPSVHNMMVVDGLMPMNATFQLEAERVETLETEADRLEWKQRAADRIRAAGNRKTGGAQASK
;
A
#
# COMPACT_ATOMS: atom_id res chain seq x y z
N MET A 1 77.42 43.65 8.56
CA MET A 1 76.45 42.99 7.66
C MET A 1 76.39 41.52 8.01
N HIS A 2 75.46 41.10 8.88
CA HIS A 2 75.18 39.68 9.14
C HIS A 2 73.67 39.49 9.06
N HIS A 3 73.23 38.74 8.06
CA HIS A 3 71.83 38.50 7.73
C HIS A 3 71.30 37.34 8.59
N TRP A 4 70.20 37.58 9.30
CA TRP A 4 69.37 36.55 9.91
C TRP A 4 68.49 35.89 8.83
N PHE A 5 68.63 34.59 8.64
CA PHE A 5 67.70 33.78 7.84
C PHE A 5 66.73 33.07 8.81
N ARG A 6 65.45 33.47 8.78
CA ARG A 6 64.36 32.76 9.46
C ARG A 6 63.73 31.80 8.46
N SER A 7 63.92 30.49 8.64
CA SER A 7 63.15 29.47 7.94
C SER A 7 61.82 29.25 8.67
N LEU A 8 60.70 29.58 8.02
CA LEU A 8 59.36 29.16 8.42
C LEU A 8 59.07 27.82 7.73
N VAL A 9 58.93 26.75 8.51
CA VAL A 9 58.45 25.46 8.03
C VAL A 9 56.93 25.46 8.15
N PHE A 10 56.23 25.42 7.03
CA PHE A 10 54.78 25.18 6.97
C PHE A 10 54.51 23.70 7.23
N ALA A 11 53.81 23.40 8.32
CA ALA A 11 53.25 22.07 8.58
C ALA A 11 51.95 21.92 7.77
N GLY A 12 51.99 21.13 6.69
CA GLY A 12 50.80 20.73 5.96
C GLY A 12 50.07 19.62 6.73
N LEU A 13 48.89 19.93 7.27
CA LEU A 13 47.95 18.91 7.75
C LEU A 13 47.30 18.24 6.53
N VAL A 14 47.72 17.02 6.22
CA VAL A 14 47.02 16.16 5.26
C VAL A 14 45.81 15.56 5.97
N TRP A 15 44.62 16.07 5.65
CA TRP A 15 43.37 15.48 6.10
C TRP A 15 43.10 14.24 5.25
N CYS A 16 43.43 13.07 5.77
CA CYS A 16 42.99 11.80 5.18
C CYS A 16 41.48 11.69 5.35
N GLY A 17 40.72 12.08 4.33
CA GLY A 17 39.30 11.78 4.22
C GLY A 17 39.12 10.27 4.26
N HIS A 18 38.39 9.78 5.26
CA HIS A 18 38.04 8.37 5.30
C HIS A 18 36.96 8.13 4.22
N PRO A 19 37.12 7.11 3.35
CA PRO A 19 36.03 6.72 2.48
C PRO A 19 34.86 6.29 3.38
N VAL A 20 33.71 6.96 3.22
CA VAL A 20 32.44 6.48 3.77
C VAL A 20 32.13 5.19 3.03
N MET A 21 32.42 4.05 3.66
CA MET A 21 31.93 2.77 3.16
C MET A 21 30.42 2.78 3.34
N ALA A 22 29.67 2.81 2.23
CA ALA A 22 28.24 2.61 2.25
C ALA A 22 27.96 1.26 2.93
N THR A 23 27.29 1.30 4.08
CA THR A 23 26.86 0.08 4.75
C THR A 23 25.84 -0.59 3.84
N PRO A 24 25.97 -1.88 3.48
CA PRO A 24 24.96 -2.56 2.68
C PRO A 24 23.62 -2.43 3.40
N GLY A 25 22.65 -1.76 2.78
CA GLY A 25 21.33 -1.57 3.37
C GLY A 25 20.70 -2.92 3.65
N THR A 26 20.10 -3.09 4.83
CA THR A 26 19.42 -4.34 5.22
C THR A 26 18.39 -4.70 4.14
N ALA A 27 18.52 -5.88 3.54
CA ALA A 27 17.52 -6.38 2.61
C ALA A 27 16.23 -6.64 3.40
N LEU A 28 15.14 -5.97 2.99
CA LEU A 28 13.87 -5.93 3.68
C LEU A 28 12.78 -6.52 2.80
N ASP A 29 11.82 -7.21 3.39
CA ASP A 29 10.56 -7.57 2.73
C ASP A 29 9.43 -6.62 3.17
N TRP A 30 8.39 -6.47 2.34
CA TRP A 30 7.24 -5.63 2.69
C TRP A 30 6.55 -6.07 4.00
N SER A 31 6.56 -7.36 4.30
CA SER A 31 6.00 -7.91 5.55
C SER A 31 6.74 -7.47 6.82
N ASP A 32 7.97 -6.96 6.71
CA ASP A 32 8.75 -6.46 7.84
C ASP A 32 8.39 -5.02 8.25
N LEU A 33 7.78 -4.25 7.33
CA LEU A 33 7.47 -2.83 7.53
C LEU A 33 6.39 -2.54 8.59
N PRO A 34 5.29 -3.28 8.70
CA PRO A 34 4.28 -3.04 9.73
C PRO A 34 4.84 -3.27 11.14
N ASP A 35 4.46 -2.44 12.10
CA ASP A 35 4.81 -2.67 13.51
C ASP A 35 4.20 -4.00 13.99
N PRO A 36 5.01 -5.01 14.37
CA PRO A 36 4.51 -6.31 14.81
C PRO A 36 3.61 -6.20 16.04
N SER A 37 3.87 -5.25 16.94
CA SER A 37 3.07 -5.03 18.15
C SER A 37 1.67 -4.48 17.85
N ALA A 38 1.51 -3.79 16.72
CA ALA A 38 0.23 -3.26 16.26
C ALA A 38 -0.58 -4.28 15.43
N GLN A 39 0.04 -5.38 14.99
CA GLN A 39 -0.65 -6.40 14.18
C GLN A 39 -1.47 -7.40 15.01
N VAL A 40 -1.19 -7.50 16.32
CA VAL A 40 -1.86 -8.44 17.22
C VAL A 40 -2.97 -7.72 17.98
N PHE A 41 -4.22 -7.99 17.63
CA PHE A 41 -5.40 -7.46 18.30
C PHE A 41 -6.63 -8.33 18.04
N ASP A 42 -7.58 -8.32 18.96
CA ASP A 42 -8.84 -9.04 18.76
C ASP A 42 -9.72 -8.30 17.76
N ASP A 43 -10.25 -9.06 16.80
CA ASP A 43 -11.14 -8.61 15.76
C ASP A 43 -12.23 -9.68 15.57
N PRO A 44 -13.34 -9.61 16.33
CA PRO A 44 -14.34 -10.66 16.34
C PRO A 44 -15.03 -10.85 14.98
N TYR A 45 -14.96 -9.87 14.08
CA TYR A 45 -15.50 -10.03 12.72
C TYR A 45 -14.66 -10.95 11.84
N ARG A 46 -13.39 -11.21 12.18
CA ARG A 46 -12.54 -12.17 11.43
C ARG A 46 -12.86 -13.62 11.76
N GLU A 47 -13.58 -13.85 12.86
CA GLU A 47 -13.96 -15.19 13.33
C GLU A 47 -15.29 -15.65 12.72
N LEU A 48 -16.07 -14.73 12.14
CA LEU A 48 -17.33 -15.03 11.47
C LEU A 48 -17.09 -15.79 10.16
N SER A 49 -17.89 -16.84 9.93
CA SER A 49 -18.01 -17.41 8.59
C SER A 49 -18.67 -16.40 7.63
N PRO A 50 -18.52 -16.58 6.30
CA PRO A 50 -19.24 -15.76 5.33
C PRO A 50 -20.76 -15.74 5.56
N GLU A 51 -21.34 -16.89 5.87
CA GLU A 51 -22.78 -17.04 6.14
C GLU A 51 -23.18 -16.30 7.43
N GLN A 52 -22.42 -16.46 8.50
CA GLN A 52 -22.66 -15.75 9.76
C GLN A 52 -22.54 -14.23 9.58
N PHE A 53 -21.60 -13.77 8.78
CA PHE A 53 -21.47 -12.36 8.44
C PHE A 53 -22.68 -11.84 7.66
N ASP A 54 -23.17 -12.60 6.68
CA ASP A 54 -24.37 -12.27 5.92
C ASP A 54 -25.62 -12.22 6.81
N ASP A 55 -25.74 -13.13 7.78
CA ASP A 55 -26.82 -13.16 8.76
C ASP A 55 -26.77 -11.95 9.71
N VAL A 56 -25.58 -11.56 10.19
CA VAL A 56 -25.42 -10.32 10.97
C VAL A 56 -25.83 -9.09 10.14
N LEU A 57 -25.44 -9.02 8.86
CA LEU A 57 -25.87 -7.94 7.96
C LEU A 57 -27.39 -7.97 7.72
N PHE A 58 -27.98 -9.15 7.62
CA PHE A 58 -29.42 -9.32 7.49
C PHE A 58 -30.14 -8.77 8.73
N VAL A 59 -29.72 -9.15 9.94
CA VAL A 59 -30.28 -8.67 11.21
C VAL A 59 -30.24 -7.14 11.26
N VAL A 60 -29.08 -6.53 11.00
CA VAL A 60 -28.92 -5.06 11.00
C VAL A 60 -29.87 -4.40 10.00
N ARG A 61 -29.96 -4.95 8.78
CA ARG A 61 -30.82 -4.41 7.71
C ARG A 61 -32.31 -4.50 8.08
N ILE A 62 -32.74 -5.63 8.62
CA ILE A 62 -34.15 -5.86 8.96
C ILE A 62 -34.56 -5.05 10.19
N ARG A 63 -33.73 -4.98 11.23
CA ARG A 63 -33.95 -4.07 12.38
C ARG A 63 -34.14 -2.63 11.91
N GLY A 64 -33.24 -2.13 11.05
CA GLY A 64 -33.35 -0.78 10.48
C GLY A 64 -34.62 -0.56 9.65
N ARG A 65 -35.05 -1.57 8.88
CA ARG A 65 -36.31 -1.50 8.13
C ARG A 65 -37.54 -1.49 9.04
N LEU A 66 -37.55 -2.30 10.10
CA LEU A 66 -38.68 -2.38 11.05
C LEU A 66 -38.85 -1.09 11.86
N GLN A 67 -37.77 -0.32 12.07
CA GLN A 67 -37.83 1.01 12.67
C GLN A 67 -38.50 2.06 11.76
N GLN A 68 -38.52 1.84 10.46
CA GLN A 68 -39.21 2.71 9.52
C GLN A 68 -40.70 2.30 9.44
N GLU A 69 -41.61 3.27 9.26
CA GLU A 69 -43.06 3.00 9.06
C GLU A 69 -43.37 2.58 7.61
N VAL A 70 -42.61 1.60 7.10
CA VAL A 70 -42.76 1.07 5.74
C VAL A 70 -43.30 -0.37 5.76
N GLY A 71 -43.95 -0.75 4.65
CA GLY A 71 -44.54 -2.07 4.45
C GLY A 71 -45.95 -2.23 5.05
N SER A 72 -46.69 -3.19 4.51
CA SER A 72 -47.97 -3.63 5.06
C SER A 72 -47.78 -4.37 6.40
N ALA A 73 -48.87 -4.52 7.16
CA ALA A 73 -48.85 -5.27 8.42
C ALA A 73 -48.36 -6.71 8.23
N GLU A 74 -48.77 -7.37 7.13
CA GLU A 74 -48.35 -8.74 6.81
C GLU A 74 -46.86 -8.83 6.49
N GLU A 75 -46.32 -7.90 5.71
CA GLU A 75 -44.89 -7.85 5.39
C GLU A 75 -44.04 -7.62 6.64
N ARG A 76 -44.48 -6.71 7.51
CA ARG A 76 -43.79 -6.44 8.78
C ARG A 76 -43.78 -7.66 9.70
N GLN A 77 -44.90 -8.39 9.79
CA GLN A 77 -44.96 -9.63 10.54
C GLN A 77 -44.00 -10.68 9.98
N LYS A 78 -43.92 -10.81 8.65
CA LYS A 78 -42.95 -11.71 8.00
C LYS A 78 -41.51 -11.33 8.32
N TRP A 79 -41.18 -10.04 8.28
CA TRP A 79 -39.82 -9.57 8.64
C TRP A 79 -39.48 -9.82 10.10
N GLN A 80 -40.45 -9.66 11.02
CA GLN A 80 -40.25 -9.97 12.43
C GLN A 80 -39.97 -11.46 12.67
N LEU A 81 -40.69 -12.35 11.98
CA LEU A 81 -40.45 -13.79 12.09
C LEU A 81 -39.06 -14.17 11.57
N LEU A 82 -38.69 -13.67 10.38
CA LEU A 82 -37.35 -13.92 9.82
C LEU A 82 -36.25 -13.35 10.70
N LEU A 83 -36.44 -12.15 11.25
CA LEU A 83 -35.49 -11.54 12.18
C LEU A 83 -35.26 -12.44 13.40
N ALA A 84 -36.34 -12.89 14.05
CA ALA A 84 -36.25 -13.75 15.22
C ALA A 84 -35.55 -15.08 14.91
N GLU A 85 -35.89 -15.71 13.78
CA GLU A 85 -35.25 -16.96 13.34
C GLU A 85 -33.74 -16.78 13.11
N THR A 86 -33.32 -15.70 12.45
CA THR A 86 -31.89 -15.42 12.22
C THR A 86 -31.15 -15.06 13.51
N GLU A 87 -31.77 -14.28 14.40
CA GLU A 87 -31.17 -13.95 15.70
C GLU A 87 -30.99 -15.20 16.56
N ASP A 88 -31.98 -16.10 16.60
CA ASP A 88 -31.90 -17.36 17.33
C ASP A 88 -30.78 -18.27 16.78
N ALA A 89 -30.62 -18.33 15.45
CA ALA A 89 -29.54 -19.08 14.83
C ALA A 89 -28.15 -18.54 15.20
N LEU A 90 -27.96 -17.21 15.13
CA LEU A 90 -26.70 -16.56 15.54
C LEU A 90 -26.41 -16.80 17.02
N VAL A 91 -27.40 -16.71 17.90
CA VAL A 91 -27.24 -17.00 19.33
C VAL A 91 -26.87 -18.47 19.57
N SER A 92 -27.46 -19.41 18.82
CA SER A 92 -27.09 -20.83 18.89
C SER A 92 -25.63 -21.08 18.51
N ASP A 93 -25.08 -20.25 17.63
CA ASP A 93 -23.67 -20.27 17.22
C ASP A 93 -22.76 -19.48 18.18
N GLY A 94 -23.32 -18.90 19.25
CA GLY A 94 -22.59 -18.11 20.23
C GLY A 94 -22.29 -16.67 19.78
N ILE A 95 -22.98 -16.18 18.76
CA ILE A 95 -22.80 -14.84 18.21
C ILE A 95 -23.81 -13.88 18.84
N ASP A 96 -23.30 -12.97 19.67
CA ASP A 96 -24.06 -11.82 20.18
C ASP A 96 -23.96 -10.66 19.19
N VAL A 97 -25.04 -10.40 18.45
CA VAL A 97 -25.10 -9.33 17.45
C VAL A 97 -24.94 -7.96 18.10
N ASP A 98 -25.59 -7.71 19.23
CA ASP A 98 -25.54 -6.38 19.86
C ASP A 98 -24.12 -6.07 20.36
N TRP A 99 -23.50 -7.05 21.02
CA TRP A 99 -22.10 -6.95 21.41
C TRP A 99 -21.18 -6.75 20.20
N LEU A 100 -21.37 -7.50 19.10
CA LEU A 100 -20.60 -7.32 17.87
C LEU A 100 -20.74 -5.90 17.34
N LEU A 101 -21.93 -5.31 17.34
CA LEU A 101 -22.14 -3.95 16.84
C LEU A 101 -21.50 -2.89 17.75
N ASP A 102 -21.40 -3.14 19.05
CA ASP A 102 -20.66 -2.29 20.00
C ASP A 102 -19.15 -2.33 19.76
N GLN A 103 -18.62 -3.42 19.18
CA GLN A 103 -17.18 -3.53 18.85
C GLN A 103 -16.75 -2.72 17.62
N ARG A 104 -17.69 -2.13 16.84
CA ARG A 104 -17.36 -1.49 15.54
C ARG A 104 -16.26 -0.45 15.67
N GLU A 105 -16.40 0.54 16.56
CA GLU A 105 -15.41 1.60 16.69
C GLU A 105 -14.07 1.10 17.24
N VAL A 106 -14.13 0.17 18.20
CA VAL A 106 -12.94 -0.45 18.79
C VAL A 106 -12.13 -1.18 17.73
N VAL A 107 -12.79 -1.99 16.90
CA VAL A 107 -12.14 -2.72 15.80
C VAL A 107 -11.68 -1.77 14.69
N THR A 108 -12.47 -0.76 14.34
CA THR A 108 -12.05 0.26 13.36
C THR A 108 -10.75 0.93 13.80
N GLU A 109 -10.65 1.34 15.06
CA GLU A 109 -9.43 1.97 15.59
C GLU A 109 -8.25 1.00 15.63
N ARG A 110 -8.47 -0.24 16.06
CA ARG A 110 -7.43 -1.29 16.05
C ARG A 110 -6.90 -1.57 14.64
N ARG A 111 -7.80 -1.74 13.66
CA ARG A 111 -7.44 -1.93 12.25
C ARG A 111 -6.72 -0.70 11.68
N ARG A 112 -7.17 0.51 12.01
CA ARG A 112 -6.51 1.75 11.62
C ARG A 112 -5.08 1.80 12.17
N LYS A 113 -4.90 1.53 13.46
CA LYS A 113 -3.58 1.45 14.10
C LYS A 113 -2.71 0.39 13.42
N ALA A 114 -3.22 -0.82 13.20
CA ALA A 114 -2.50 -1.89 12.53
C ALA A 114 -2.05 -1.53 11.11
N GLY A 115 -2.88 -0.80 10.35
CA GLY A 115 -2.56 -0.38 8.98
C GLY A 115 -1.70 0.89 8.88
N THR A 116 -1.46 1.61 9.98
CA THR A 116 -0.70 2.89 9.98
C THR A 116 0.56 2.83 10.84
N SER A 117 0.73 1.83 11.69
CA SER A 117 1.92 1.71 12.54
C SER A 117 3.06 1.08 11.75
N GLY A 118 4.14 1.84 11.59
CA GLY A 118 5.39 1.35 10.99
C GLY A 118 6.34 0.78 12.04
N ASN A 119 7.11 -0.22 11.66
CA ASN A 119 8.05 -0.91 12.53
C ASN A 119 9.20 0.04 12.95
N PRO A 120 9.31 0.41 14.24
CA PRO A 120 10.29 1.37 14.71
C PRO A 120 11.74 0.88 14.57
N GLN A 121 11.98 -0.41 14.35
CA GLN A 121 13.31 -0.95 14.09
C GLN A 121 13.96 -0.37 12.82
N PHE A 122 13.15 0.07 11.85
CA PHE A 122 13.63 0.58 10.57
C PHE A 122 13.60 2.10 10.47
N ASP A 123 13.14 2.80 11.50
CA ASP A 123 13.13 4.27 11.51
C ASP A 123 14.56 4.84 11.55
N GLY A 124 14.87 5.72 10.60
CA GLY A 124 16.19 6.30 10.40
C GLY A 124 17.24 5.31 9.87
N ARG A 125 16.85 4.12 9.38
CA ARG A 125 17.80 3.09 8.89
C ARG A 125 17.90 3.09 7.38
N THR A 126 19.10 2.83 6.86
CA THR A 126 19.29 2.49 5.45
C THR A 126 18.76 1.09 5.16
N ILE A 127 17.77 0.99 4.28
CA ILE A 127 17.16 -0.27 3.85
C ILE A 127 17.38 -0.51 2.35
N THR A 128 17.20 -1.75 1.91
CA THR A 128 17.03 -2.09 0.50
C THR A 128 15.71 -2.83 0.32
N LEU A 129 14.80 -2.29 -0.51
CA LEU A 129 13.46 -2.85 -0.72
C LEU A 129 13.12 -2.84 -2.21
N ALA A 130 12.55 -3.95 -2.69
CA ALA A 130 12.03 -4.05 -4.05
C ALA A 130 10.53 -3.74 -4.06
N GLY A 131 10.04 -3.12 -5.13
CA GLY A 131 8.62 -2.81 -5.29
C GLY A 131 8.33 -2.15 -6.63
N PHE A 132 7.19 -1.49 -6.74
CA PHE A 132 6.75 -0.83 -7.97
C PHE A 132 6.62 0.68 -7.74
N ALA A 133 7.37 1.46 -8.51
CA ALA A 133 7.39 2.91 -8.39
C ALA A 133 6.26 3.56 -9.21
N ILE A 134 5.56 4.48 -8.58
CA ILE A 134 4.49 5.30 -9.15
C ILE A 134 5.01 6.74 -9.25
N PRO A 135 5.11 7.34 -10.44
CA PRO A 135 5.56 8.73 -10.58
C PRO A 135 4.62 9.69 -9.84
N ALA A 136 5.18 10.60 -9.05
CA ALA A 136 4.45 11.64 -8.34
C ALA A 136 4.92 13.05 -8.75
N PRO A 137 4.10 14.09 -8.54
CA PRO A 137 4.57 15.46 -8.64
C PRO A 137 5.79 15.69 -7.75
N SER A 138 6.78 16.43 -8.25
CA SER A 138 7.95 16.83 -7.47
C SER A 138 7.55 17.60 -6.21
N ASP A 139 8.42 17.57 -5.21
CA ASP A 139 8.30 18.40 -4.02
C ASP A 139 8.39 19.90 -4.36
N PRO A 140 7.96 20.79 -3.44
CA PRO A 140 8.07 22.25 -3.64
C PRO A 140 9.50 22.75 -3.88
N ASP A 141 10.51 22.01 -3.40
CA ASP A 141 11.93 22.29 -3.64
C ASP A 141 12.45 21.76 -4.99
N GLY A 142 11.56 21.18 -5.80
CA GLY A 142 11.84 20.62 -7.12
C GLY A 142 12.34 19.19 -7.12
N ARG A 143 12.54 18.54 -5.96
CA ARG A 143 13.02 17.16 -5.91
C ARG A 143 12.00 16.19 -6.52
N PRO A 144 12.39 15.29 -7.43
CA PRO A 144 11.48 14.29 -7.96
C PRO A 144 10.99 13.34 -6.86
N VAL A 145 9.71 12.99 -6.93
CA VAL A 145 9.05 12.11 -5.95
C VAL A 145 8.41 10.93 -6.67
N ALA A 146 8.42 9.78 -6.02
CA ALA A 146 7.64 8.61 -6.40
C ALA A 146 6.96 8.00 -5.17
N TYR A 147 5.94 7.16 -5.40
CA TYR A 147 5.45 6.25 -4.37
C TYR A 147 5.90 4.83 -4.70
N LEU A 148 6.39 4.10 -3.70
CA LEU A 148 6.69 2.68 -3.81
C LEU A 148 5.57 1.87 -3.18
N VAL A 149 5.09 0.85 -3.89
CA VAL A 149 4.07 -0.10 -3.44
C VAL A 149 4.52 -1.56 -3.66
N PRO A 150 3.97 -2.54 -2.91
CA PRO A 150 4.39 -3.93 -3.00
C PRO A 150 3.97 -4.63 -4.30
N GLU A 151 2.85 -4.23 -4.90
CA GLU A 151 2.29 -4.91 -6.06
C GLU A 151 1.96 -3.97 -7.22
N ARG A 152 2.18 -4.47 -8.45
CA ARG A 152 1.86 -3.76 -9.68
C ARG A 152 0.36 -3.54 -9.79
N GLY A 153 -0.06 -2.29 -10.02
CA GLY A 153 -1.45 -1.92 -10.23
C GLY A 153 -2.14 -1.31 -9.00
N MET A 154 -1.53 -1.41 -7.82
CA MET A 154 -2.02 -0.75 -6.60
C MET A 154 -2.11 0.77 -6.77
N CYS A 155 -3.11 1.38 -6.12
CA CYS A 155 -3.46 2.80 -6.25
C CYS A 155 -3.98 3.22 -7.62
N SER A 156 -4.08 2.31 -8.58
CA SER A 156 -4.80 2.51 -9.85
C SER A 156 -5.86 1.40 -9.95
N HIS A 157 -5.58 0.35 -10.72
CA HIS A 157 -6.52 -0.73 -11.02
C HIS A 157 -6.84 -1.63 -9.82
N MET A 158 -5.96 -1.62 -8.81
CA MET A 158 -6.15 -2.31 -7.55
C MET A 158 -6.25 -1.29 -6.41
N PRO A 159 -6.99 -1.61 -5.34
CA PRO A 159 -7.08 -0.74 -4.17
C PRO A 159 -5.69 -0.31 -3.66
N PRO A 160 -5.56 0.89 -3.08
CA PRO A 160 -4.35 1.27 -2.37
C PRO A 160 -4.01 0.28 -1.25
N PRO A 161 -2.71 0.01 -1.00
CA PRO A 161 -2.30 -0.78 0.14
C PRO A 161 -2.55 0.00 1.46
N PRO A 162 -2.48 -0.66 2.62
CA PRO A 162 -2.42 0.02 3.90
C PRO A 162 -1.31 1.09 3.93
N PRO A 163 -1.45 2.18 4.70
CA PRO A 163 -0.42 3.21 4.76
C PRO A 163 0.99 2.73 5.15
N ASN A 164 1.10 1.74 6.03
CA ASN A 164 2.37 1.10 6.39
C ASN A 164 2.87 0.07 5.38
N GLN A 165 2.28 0.07 4.18
CA GLN A 165 2.68 -0.68 2.99
C GLN A 165 2.84 0.26 1.79
N MET A 166 3.06 1.55 2.05
CA MET A 166 3.30 2.58 1.05
C MET A 166 4.44 3.49 1.53
N ILE A 167 5.38 3.75 0.63
CA ILE A 167 6.54 4.60 0.91
C ILE A 167 6.53 5.78 -0.06
N ARG A 168 6.60 7.00 0.47
CA ARG A 168 6.87 8.20 -0.32
C ARG A 168 8.38 8.34 -0.50
N VAL A 169 8.86 8.26 -1.73
CA VAL A 169 10.28 8.25 -2.06
C VAL A 169 10.69 9.60 -2.63
N ARG A 170 11.65 10.27 -1.99
CA ARG A 170 12.34 11.44 -2.53
C ARG A 170 13.59 10.97 -3.27
N LEU A 171 13.64 11.24 -4.57
CA LEU A 171 14.67 10.74 -5.47
C LEU A 171 15.86 11.69 -5.53
N ASN A 172 17.05 11.15 -5.79
CA ASN A 172 18.30 11.91 -5.90
C ASN A 172 18.49 12.63 -7.25
N GLY A 173 17.57 12.50 -8.19
CA GLY A 173 17.54 13.23 -9.47
C GLY A 173 18.14 12.49 -10.67
N ASP A 174 18.95 11.46 -10.44
CA ASP A 174 19.57 10.68 -11.52
C ASP A 174 18.63 9.62 -12.12
N TRP A 175 17.48 9.42 -11.50
CA TRP A 175 16.47 8.46 -11.91
C TRP A 175 15.06 9.00 -11.60
N ALA A 176 14.13 8.70 -12.50
CA ALA A 176 12.70 8.87 -12.29
C ALA A 176 11.95 7.73 -13.00
N PRO A 177 10.81 7.25 -12.45
CA PRO A 177 10.05 6.22 -13.11
C PRO A 177 9.53 6.73 -14.46
N SER A 178 9.78 5.96 -15.52
CA SER A 178 9.37 6.28 -16.88
C SER A 178 7.91 5.92 -17.16
N TYR A 179 7.32 5.08 -16.30
CA TYR A 179 5.92 4.65 -16.38
C TYR A 179 5.38 4.32 -14.98
N PHE A 180 4.05 4.23 -14.88
CA PHE A 180 3.39 3.80 -13.65
C PHE A 180 3.73 2.35 -13.31
N HIS A 181 4.03 2.10 -12.03
CA HIS A 181 4.41 0.80 -11.49
C HIS A 181 5.67 0.21 -12.13
N GLU A 182 6.69 1.04 -12.37
CA GLU A 182 8.00 0.56 -12.82
C GLU A 182 8.64 -0.29 -11.70
N PRO A 183 9.02 -1.55 -11.94
CA PRO A 183 9.60 -2.39 -10.91
C PRO A 183 11.03 -1.96 -10.63
N VAL A 184 11.31 -1.70 -9.36
CA VAL A 184 12.59 -1.17 -8.90
C VAL A 184 13.04 -1.85 -7.62
N ARG A 185 14.35 -1.80 -7.38
CA ARG A 185 14.96 -1.98 -6.07
C ARG A 185 15.53 -0.64 -5.64
N LEU A 186 15.09 -0.16 -4.48
CA LEU A 186 15.54 1.09 -3.89
C LEU A 186 16.44 0.79 -2.69
N THR A 187 17.52 1.55 -2.57
CA THR A 187 18.32 1.65 -1.34
C THR A 187 18.30 3.10 -0.87
N GLY A 188 18.03 3.32 0.42
CA GLY A 188 17.98 4.66 0.99
C GLY A 188 17.60 4.65 2.46
N THR A 189 17.58 5.83 3.08
CA THR A 189 17.22 5.99 4.49
C THR A 189 15.70 6.07 4.62
N LEU A 190 15.11 5.12 5.35
CA LEU A 190 13.68 5.08 5.66
C LEU A 190 13.41 5.86 6.95
N THR A 191 12.37 6.67 6.97
CA THR A 191 11.87 7.34 8.18
C THR A 191 10.37 7.12 8.31
N ILE A 192 9.89 6.96 9.55
CA ILE A 192 8.47 6.98 9.86
C ILE A 192 8.04 8.45 9.90
N ASP A 193 7.50 8.94 8.78
CA ASP A 193 7.02 10.31 8.63
C ASP A 193 5.71 10.31 7.83
N PRO A 194 4.56 10.04 8.49
CA PRO A 194 3.30 9.85 7.81
C PRO A 194 2.86 11.07 7.00
N SER A 195 2.44 10.84 5.76
CA SER A 195 2.03 11.89 4.84
C SER A 195 0.83 11.47 4.00
N VAL A 196 0.04 12.47 3.61
CA VAL A 196 -1.10 12.27 2.69
C VAL A 196 -1.00 13.29 1.57
N HIS A 197 -0.94 12.81 0.33
CA HIS A 197 -0.98 13.68 -0.85
C HIS A 197 -2.00 13.17 -1.85
N ASN A 198 -2.84 14.07 -2.36
CA ASN A 198 -3.71 13.75 -3.48
C ASN A 198 -2.93 13.91 -4.78
N MET A 199 -2.97 12.90 -5.64
CA MET A 199 -2.37 12.98 -6.97
C MET A 199 -3.25 12.28 -8.01
N MET A 200 -3.08 12.68 -9.27
CA MET A 200 -3.68 11.99 -10.40
C MET A 200 -2.88 10.73 -10.70
N VAL A 201 -3.54 9.58 -10.64
CA VAL A 201 -3.06 8.30 -11.13
C VAL A 201 -3.79 7.93 -12.42
N VAL A 202 -3.60 6.71 -12.91
CA VAL A 202 -4.26 6.21 -14.14
C VAL A 202 -5.78 6.28 -14.05
N ASP A 203 -6.37 5.90 -12.91
CA ASP A 203 -7.82 5.75 -12.76
C ASP A 203 -8.52 6.96 -12.12
N GLY A 204 -7.79 8.04 -11.84
CA GLY A 204 -8.36 9.29 -11.33
C GLY A 204 -7.56 9.93 -10.20
N LEU A 205 -8.23 10.79 -9.43
CA LEU A 205 -7.64 11.45 -8.27
C LEU A 205 -7.61 10.47 -7.08
N MET A 206 -6.43 10.25 -6.51
CA MET A 206 -6.24 9.30 -5.42
C MET A 206 -5.48 9.91 -4.23
N PRO A 207 -5.93 9.69 -2.98
CA PRO A 207 -5.17 10.00 -1.79
C PRO A 207 -4.08 8.96 -1.57
N MET A 208 -2.82 9.38 -1.64
CA MET A 208 -1.65 8.56 -1.33
C MET A 208 -1.31 8.76 0.14
N ASN A 209 -1.74 7.81 0.97
CA ASN A 209 -1.47 7.81 2.41
C ASN A 209 -0.29 6.88 2.70
N ALA A 210 0.86 7.44 3.02
CA ALA A 210 2.09 6.70 3.27
C ALA A 210 2.55 6.92 4.71
N THR A 211 2.89 5.84 5.42
CA THR A 211 3.49 5.92 6.77
C THR A 211 4.96 6.28 6.70
N PHE A 212 5.63 5.91 5.61
CA PHE A 212 7.07 6.06 5.47
C PHE A 212 7.46 7.09 4.42
N GLN A 213 8.57 7.77 4.68
CA GLN A 213 9.35 8.46 3.67
C GLN A 213 10.69 7.76 3.47
N LEU A 214 11.22 7.81 2.26
CA LEU A 214 12.54 7.29 1.93
C LEU A 214 13.32 8.31 1.11
N GLU A 215 14.48 8.70 1.61
CA GLU A 215 15.47 9.48 0.85
C GLU A 215 16.35 8.49 0.07
N ALA A 216 16.18 8.44 -1.24
CA ALA A 216 16.80 7.42 -2.09
C ALA A 216 18.28 7.74 -2.36
N GLU A 217 19.15 6.76 -2.09
CA GLU A 217 20.57 6.79 -2.40
C GLU A 217 20.87 6.09 -3.73
N ARG A 218 20.16 4.98 -4.00
CA ARG A 218 20.32 4.18 -5.22
C ARG A 218 18.99 3.62 -5.69
N VAL A 219 18.79 3.64 -7.01
CA VAL A 219 17.63 3.02 -7.66
C VAL A 219 18.11 2.09 -8.77
N GLU A 220 17.61 0.86 -8.76
CA GLU A 220 17.89 -0.16 -9.76
C GLU A 220 16.55 -0.58 -10.41
N THR A 221 16.34 -0.28 -11.69
CA THR A 221 15.19 -0.83 -12.43
C THR A 221 15.38 -2.34 -12.61
N LEU A 222 14.37 -3.12 -12.24
CA LEU A 222 14.44 -4.60 -12.22
C LEU A 222 13.94 -5.23 -13.52
N GLU A 223 13.13 -4.54 -14.32
CA GLU A 223 12.67 -5.04 -15.62
C GLU A 223 13.73 -4.84 -16.71
N THR A 224 14.06 -5.92 -17.40
CA THR A 224 14.91 -5.88 -18.59
C THR A 224 14.10 -5.43 -19.81
N GLU A 225 14.80 -5.03 -20.89
CA GLU A 225 14.16 -4.71 -22.16
C GLU A 225 13.38 -5.91 -22.76
N ALA A 226 13.81 -7.14 -22.45
CA ALA A 226 13.13 -8.37 -22.83
C ALA A 226 11.77 -8.50 -22.11
N ASP A 227 11.73 -8.23 -20.80
CA ASP A 227 10.49 -8.27 -20.00
C ASP A 227 9.47 -7.25 -20.52
N ARG A 228 9.94 -6.05 -20.92
CA ARG A 228 9.10 -5.01 -21.54
C ARG A 228 8.52 -5.43 -22.89
N LEU A 229 9.29 -6.16 -23.70
CA LEU A 229 8.85 -6.62 -25.02
C LEU A 229 7.84 -7.76 -24.90
N GLU A 230 8.05 -8.67 -23.95
CA GLU A 230 7.15 -9.81 -23.71
C GLU A 230 5.79 -9.36 -23.18
N TRP A 231 5.75 -8.39 -22.23
CA TRP A 231 4.50 -7.77 -21.79
C TRP A 231 3.72 -7.15 -22.96
N LYS A 232 4.40 -6.36 -23.80
CA LYS A 232 3.77 -5.72 -24.97
C LYS A 232 3.20 -6.75 -25.95
N GLN A 233 3.92 -7.84 -26.19
CA GLN A 233 3.44 -8.94 -27.03
C GLN A 233 2.22 -9.63 -26.42
N ARG A 234 2.26 -9.98 -25.13
CA ARG A 234 1.12 -10.60 -24.43
C ARG A 234 -0.12 -9.68 -24.42
N ALA A 235 0.06 -8.38 -24.23
CA ALA A 235 -1.04 -7.41 -24.30
C ALA A 235 -1.63 -7.31 -25.72
N ALA A 236 -0.77 -7.23 -26.74
CA ALA A 236 -1.19 -7.22 -28.15
C ALA A 236 -1.89 -8.53 -28.55
N ASP A 237 -1.45 -9.67 -28.03
CA ASP A 237 -2.06 -10.97 -28.28
C ASP A 237 -3.43 -11.10 -27.61
N ARG A 238 -3.59 -10.55 -26.40
CA ARG A 238 -4.89 -10.47 -25.73
C ARG A 238 -5.88 -9.59 -26.50
N ILE A 239 -5.42 -8.46 -27.05
CA ILE A 239 -6.24 -7.58 -27.89
C ILE A 239 -6.62 -8.30 -29.20
N ARG A 240 -5.68 -8.96 -29.87
CA ARG A 240 -5.95 -9.76 -31.08
C ARG A 240 -6.93 -10.90 -30.80
N ALA A 241 -6.75 -11.61 -29.68
CA ALA A 241 -7.67 -12.68 -29.25
C ALA A 241 -9.07 -12.14 -28.88
N ALA A 242 -9.17 -10.92 -28.35
CA ALA A 242 -10.45 -10.26 -28.10
C ALA A 242 -11.13 -9.79 -29.40
N GLY A 243 -10.35 -9.28 -30.36
CA GLY A 243 -10.82 -8.90 -31.70
C GLY A 243 -11.35 -10.09 -32.48
N ASN A 244 -10.59 -11.20 -32.51
CA ASN A 244 -10.98 -12.43 -33.20
C ASN A 244 -12.23 -13.09 -32.60
N ARG A 245 -12.49 -12.90 -31.30
CA ARG A 245 -13.73 -13.35 -30.65
C ARG A 245 -14.95 -12.50 -31.03
N LYS A 246 -14.77 -11.21 -31.34
CA LYS A 246 -15.86 -10.33 -31.80
C LYS A 246 -16.18 -10.48 -33.29
N THR A 247 -15.25 -10.95 -34.11
CA THR A 247 -15.43 -11.11 -35.57
C THR A 247 -15.80 -12.53 -36.00
N GLY A 248 -16.43 -13.32 -35.12
CA GLY A 248 -17.00 -14.66 -35.37
C GLY A 248 -16.52 -15.34 -36.64
N GLY A 249 -15.54 -16.25 -36.51
CA GLY A 249 -14.92 -16.97 -37.61
C GLY A 249 -15.90 -17.39 -38.71
N ALA A 250 -15.89 -16.66 -39.81
CA ALA A 250 -16.49 -17.09 -41.07
C ALA A 250 -15.53 -18.11 -41.70
N GLN A 251 -15.53 -19.35 -41.20
CA GLN A 251 -15.08 -20.48 -42.01
C GLN A 251 -16.28 -21.00 -42.79
N ALA A 252 -16.30 -20.59 -44.06
CA ALA A 252 -17.16 -21.14 -45.09
C ALA A 252 -16.86 -22.64 -45.24
N SER A 253 -17.88 -23.46 -45.00
CA SER A 253 -17.89 -24.86 -45.41
C SER A 253 -18.05 -24.91 -46.93
N LYS A 254 -17.13 -25.59 -47.62
CA LYS A 254 -17.34 -26.16 -48.96
C LYS A 254 -17.65 -27.64 -48.81
#